data_AF-A0A1G2EM44-F1
#
_entry.id   AF-A0A1G2EM44-F1
#
_cell.length_a   1.000
_cell.length_b   1.000
_cell.length_c   1.000
_cell.angle_alpha   90.00
_cell.angle_beta   90.00
_cell.angle_gamma   90.00
#
_symmetry.space_group_name_H-M   'P 1'
#
loop_
_entity.id
_entity.type
_entity.pdbx_description
1 polymer ?
#
loop_
_entity_poly.entity_id
_entity_poly.type
_entity_poly.pdbx_seq_one_letter_code
_entity_poly.pdbx_strand_id
1 'polypeptide(L)'
;MKKVILSLMLGLLILPLVAGAQALPHNPESGSIPEDSEDVFVVIESVINWLFYIILIAAVIIILWAAFVFLTAGGNADNVAKARNLILYAIVAVVVAFLAKAIILLVGRAIGVQNLNFF
;
A
#
# COMPACT_ATOMS: atom_id res chain seq x y z
N MET A 1 4.04 -2.66 -31.32
CA MET A 1 2.97 -2.26 -30.37
C MET A 1 3.13 -2.92 -28.99
N LYS A 2 3.18 -4.25 -28.86
CA LYS A 2 3.33 -4.95 -27.56
C LYS A 2 4.56 -4.52 -26.73
N LYS A 3 5.70 -4.25 -27.37
CA LYS A 3 6.94 -3.83 -26.71
C LYS A 3 6.87 -2.41 -26.12
N VAL A 4 6.07 -1.53 -26.74
CA VAL A 4 5.87 -0.14 -26.29
C VAL A 4 4.91 -0.10 -25.10
N ILE A 5 3.88 -0.94 -25.11
CA ILE A 5 2.98 -1.12 -23.95
C ILE A 5 3.76 -1.72 -22.76
N LEU A 6 4.66 -2.67 -23.02
CA LEU A 6 5.49 -3.28 -22.00
C LEU A 6 6.49 -2.28 -21.38
N SER A 7 7.11 -1.42 -22.18
CA SER A 7 8.02 -0.39 -21.65
C SER A 7 7.29 0.72 -20.90
N LEU A 8 6.05 1.04 -21.29
CA LEU A 8 5.22 2.03 -20.60
C LEU A 8 4.70 1.50 -19.24
N MET A 9 4.30 0.23 -19.19
CA MET A 9 3.92 -0.44 -17.94
C MET A 9 5.11 -0.56 -16.98
N LEU A 10 6.29 -0.90 -17.50
CA LEU A 10 7.51 -0.98 -16.70
C LEU A 10 7.94 0.41 -16.21
N GLY A 11 7.84 1.44 -17.08
CA GLY A 11 8.11 2.83 -16.70
C GLY A 11 7.17 3.33 -15.60
N LEU A 12 5.86 3.05 -15.70
CA LEU A 12 4.87 3.41 -14.68
C LEU A 12 5.15 2.71 -13.33
N LEU A 13 5.77 1.53 -13.37
CA LEU A 13 6.20 0.78 -12.18
C LEU A 13 7.49 1.35 -11.55
N ILE A 14 8.29 2.09 -12.33
CA ILE A 14 9.57 2.69 -11.88
C ILE A 14 9.39 4.17 -11.45
N LEU A 15 8.31 4.85 -11.87
CA LEU A 15 7.96 6.19 -11.39
C LEU A 15 7.95 6.34 -9.85
N PRO A 16 7.49 5.35 -9.06
CA PRO A 16 7.56 5.44 -7.60
C PRO A 16 8.99 5.45 -7.06
N LEU A 17 9.93 4.77 -7.75
CA LEU A 17 11.34 4.75 -7.35
C LEU A 17 12.03 6.08 -7.63
N VAL A 18 11.64 6.80 -8.68
CA VAL A 18 12.21 8.11 -9.04
C VAL A 18 11.59 9.24 -8.20
N ALA A 19 10.30 9.15 -7.87
CA ALA A 19 9.65 10.10 -6.97
C ALA A 19 10.24 10.07 -5.54
N GLY A 20 10.82 8.94 -5.12
CA GLY A 20 11.50 8.79 -3.82
C GLY A 20 12.97 9.21 -3.78
N ALA A 21 13.58 9.63 -4.89
CA ALA A 21 15.01 9.98 -4.96
C ALA A 21 15.31 11.46 -4.65
N GLN A 22 14.34 12.20 -4.09
CA GLN A 22 14.52 13.60 -3.75
C GLN A 22 15.27 13.71 -2.43
N ALA A 23 16.55 14.06 -2.50
CA ALA A 23 17.35 14.44 -1.33
C ALA A 23 16.65 15.59 -0.59
N LEU A 24 16.22 15.31 0.65
CA LEU A 24 15.64 16.31 1.54
C LEU A 24 16.75 17.25 2.04
N PRO A 25 16.48 18.56 2.20
CA PRO A 25 17.42 19.49 2.81
C PRO A 25 17.72 19.06 4.25
N HIS A 26 19.00 18.78 4.49
CA HIS A 26 19.60 18.39 5.76
C HIS A 26 19.35 19.45 6.84
N ASN A 27 18.64 19.09 7.92
CA ASN A 27 18.56 19.86 9.15
C ASN A 27 19.33 19.11 10.25
N PRO A 28 20.47 19.63 10.77
CA PRO A 28 21.41 18.87 11.60
C PRO A 28 21.01 18.75 13.08
N GLU A 29 19.72 18.73 13.40
CA GLU A 29 19.25 18.68 14.79
C GLU A 29 18.38 17.45 15.06
N SER A 30 19.00 16.26 15.03
CA SER A 30 18.49 15.09 15.74
C SER A 30 19.66 14.18 16.09
N GLY A 31 19.78 13.81 17.36
CA GLY A 31 20.89 13.06 17.92
C GLY A 31 21.11 11.71 17.23
N SER A 32 22.24 11.62 16.54
CA SER A 32 23.06 10.45 16.23
C SER A 32 22.37 9.07 16.31
N ILE A 33 21.75 8.67 15.21
CA ILE A 33 21.82 7.29 14.69
C ILE A 33 22.63 7.36 13.38
N PRO A 34 23.51 6.39 13.06
CA PRO A 34 24.32 6.42 11.84
C PRO A 34 23.48 6.72 10.59
N GLU A 35 23.94 7.71 9.84
CA GLU A 35 23.35 8.35 8.65
C GLU A 35 22.85 7.33 7.61
N ASP A 36 23.49 6.16 7.56
CA ASP A 36 23.20 5.06 6.65
C ASP A 36 21.89 4.31 6.93
N SER A 37 21.35 4.42 8.15
CA SER A 37 20.17 3.64 8.56
C SER A 37 18.84 4.37 8.37
N GLU A 38 18.81 5.71 8.45
CA GLU A 38 17.58 6.49 8.17
C GLU A 38 17.14 6.35 6.71
N ASP A 39 18.09 6.32 5.76
CA ASP A 39 17.80 6.18 4.33
C ASP A 39 17.04 4.88 4.01
N VAL A 40 17.39 3.77 4.68
CA VAL A 40 16.73 2.48 4.47
C VAL A 40 15.27 2.53 4.93
N PHE A 41 14.99 3.19 6.05
CA PHE A 41 13.62 3.33 6.55
C PHE A 41 12.76 4.23 5.65
N VAL A 42 13.33 5.29 5.09
CA VAL A 42 12.64 6.19 4.14
C VAL A 42 12.24 5.43 2.86
N VAL A 43 13.14 4.61 2.30
CA VAL A 43 12.84 3.79 1.12
C VAL A 43 11.75 2.76 1.44
N ILE A 44 11.85 2.10 2.60
CA ILE A 44 10.85 1.12 3.05
C ILE A 44 9.48 1.80 3.23
N GLU A 45 9.43 2.98 3.84
CA GLU A 45 8.20 3.74 4.03
C GLU A 45 7.56 4.11 2.70
N SER A 46 8.34 4.61 1.74
CA SER A 46 7.86 4.96 0.40
C SER A 46 7.24 3.77 -0.33
N VAL A 47 7.92 2.61 -0.31
CA VAL A 47 7.43 1.38 -0.94
C VAL A 47 6.13 0.90 -0.29
N ILE A 48 6.03 0.95 1.04
CA ILE A 48 4.88 0.49 1.80
C ILE A 48 3.68 1.42 1.61
N ASN A 49 3.89 2.73 1.61
CA ASN A 49 2.84 3.70 1.33
C ASN A 49 2.29 3.52 -0.09
N TRP A 50 3.17 3.30 -1.07
CA TRP A 50 2.75 3.01 -2.44
C TRP A 50 1.94 1.70 -2.54
N LEU A 51 2.42 0.63 -1.89
CA LEU A 51 1.72 -0.64 -1.83
C LEU A 51 0.34 -0.53 -1.15
N PHE A 52 0.26 0.24 -0.07
CA PHE A 52 -0.98 0.50 0.67
C PHE A 52 -2.04 1.17 -0.23
N TYR A 53 -1.66 2.17 -1.02
CA TYR A 53 -2.58 2.81 -1.96
C TYR A 53 -3.08 1.84 -3.04
N ILE A 54 -2.20 0.97 -3.56
CA ILE A 54 -2.61 -0.06 -4.53
C ILE A 54 -3.61 -1.02 -3.91
N ILE A 55 -3.37 -1.48 -2.68
CA ILE A 55 -4.27 -2.39 -1.97
C ILE A 55 -5.62 -1.71 -1.73
N LEU A 56 -5.64 -0.44 -1.33
CA LEU A 56 -6.89 0.30 -1.15
C LEU A 56 -7.69 0.41 -2.44
N ILE A 57 -7.04 0.77 -3.55
CA ILE A 57 -7.71 0.86 -4.86
C ILE A 57 -8.25 -0.50 -5.28
N ALA A 58 -7.45 -1.57 -5.11
CA ALA A 58 -7.87 -2.93 -5.41
C ALA A 58 -9.06 -3.37 -4.55
N ALA A 59 -9.06 -3.04 -3.26
CA ALA A 59 -10.17 -3.33 -2.34
C ALA A 59 -11.47 -2.67 -2.81
N VAL A 60 -11.42 -1.40 -3.22
CA VAL A 60 -12.60 -0.70 -3.77
C VAL A 60 -13.13 -1.39 -5.02
N ILE A 61 -12.26 -1.79 -5.95
CA ILE A 61 -12.66 -2.50 -7.18
C ILE A 61 -13.33 -3.84 -6.84
N ILE A 62 -12.78 -4.59 -5.89
CA ILE A 62 -13.35 -5.88 -5.45
C ILE A 62 -14.72 -5.68 -4.82
N ILE A 63 -14.89 -4.65 -3.98
CA ILE A 63 -16.19 -4.34 -3.35
C ILE A 63 -17.23 -4.00 -4.41
N LEU A 64 -16.87 -3.19 -5.42
CA LEU A 64 -17.76 -2.86 -6.53
C LEU A 64 -18.16 -4.11 -7.31
N TRP A 65 -17.19 -4.98 -7.62
CA TRP A 65 -17.49 -6.23 -8.32
C TRP A 65 -18.39 -7.15 -7.48
N ALA A 66 -18.13 -7.25 -6.18
CA ALA A 66 -18.97 -8.01 -5.26
C ALA A 66 -20.40 -7.49 -5.22
N ALA A 67 -20.58 -6.16 -5.25
CA ALA A 67 -21.91 -5.54 -5.31
C ALA A 67 -22.65 -5.91 -6.60
N PHE A 68 -21.97 -5.87 -7.75
CA PHE A 68 -22.58 -6.32 -9.02
C PHE A 68 -22.99 -7.80 -8.97
N VAL A 69 -22.14 -8.68 -8.43
CA VAL A 69 -22.46 -10.11 -8.28
C VAL A 69 -23.65 -10.31 -7.32
N PHE A 70 -23.72 -9.52 -6.25
CA PHE A 70 -24.83 -9.57 -5.31
C PHE A 70 -26.16 -9.14 -5.95
N LEU A 71 -26.15 -8.03 -6.70
CA LEU A 71 -27.34 -7.50 -7.38
C LEU A 71 -27.84 -8.41 -8.50
N THR A 72 -26.92 -9.02 -9.25
CA THR A 72 -27.25 -9.92 -10.37
C THR A 72 -27.54 -11.36 -9.93
N ALA A 73 -27.37 -11.69 -8.65
CA ALA A 73 -27.57 -13.04 -8.14
C ALA A 73 -29.02 -13.56 -8.27
N GLY A 74 -30.01 -12.66 -8.35
CA GLY A 74 -31.41 -13.03 -8.63
C GLY A 74 -32.04 -14.03 -7.65
N GLY A 75 -31.49 -14.15 -6.43
CA GLY A 75 -31.93 -15.14 -5.42
C GLY A 75 -31.19 -16.48 -5.47
N ASN A 76 -30.24 -16.70 -6.37
CA ASN A 76 -29.38 -17.88 -6.34
C ASN A 76 -28.44 -17.80 -5.11
N ALA A 77 -28.61 -18.74 -4.18
CA ALA A 77 -27.88 -18.81 -2.93
C ALA A 77 -26.35 -18.85 -3.12
N ASP A 78 -25.86 -19.51 -4.17
CA ASP A 78 -24.42 -19.65 -4.43
C ASP A 78 -23.79 -18.31 -4.80
N ASN A 79 -24.47 -17.52 -5.64
CA ASN A 79 -23.99 -16.21 -6.07
C ASN A 79 -24.03 -15.19 -4.92
N VAL A 80 -25.05 -15.28 -4.07
CA VAL A 80 -25.15 -14.47 -2.84
C VAL A 80 -24.01 -14.81 -1.88
N ALA A 81 -23.74 -16.10 -1.66
CA ALA A 81 -22.64 -16.54 -0.81
C ALA A 81 -21.28 -16.08 -1.35
N LYS A 82 -21.07 -16.19 -2.67
CA LYS A 82 -19.85 -15.72 -3.32
C LYS A 82 -19.64 -14.22 -3.15
N ALA A 83 -20.67 -13.40 -3.36
CA ALA A 83 -20.59 -11.96 -3.15
C ALA A 83 -20.26 -11.58 -1.70
N ARG A 84 -20.87 -12.27 -0.73
CA ARG A 84 -20.56 -12.07 0.70
C ARG A 84 -19.11 -12.39 1.01
N ASN A 85 -18.59 -13.50 0.48
CA ASN A 85 -17.18 -13.88 0.66
C ASN A 85 -16.23 -12.86 0.04
N LEU A 86 -16.55 -12.34 -1.16
CA LEU A 86 -15.79 -11.26 -1.80
C LEU A 86 -15.72 -10.00 -0.93
N ILE A 87 -16.83 -9.59 -0.33
CA ILE A 87 -16.86 -8.45 0.60
C ILE A 87 -16.02 -8.74 1.84
N LEU A 88 -16.15 -9.93 2.43
CA LEU A 88 -15.34 -10.33 3.59
C LEU A 88 -13.84 -10.28 3.27
N TYR A 89 -13.42 -10.82 2.14
CA TYR A 89 -12.01 -10.76 1.73
C TYR A 89 -11.53 -9.33 1.49
N ALA A 90 -12.35 -8.46 0.91
CA ALA A 90 -12.00 -7.05 0.75
C ALA A 90 -11.83 -6.34 2.10
N ILE A 91 -12.71 -6.60 3.07
CA ILE A 91 -12.60 -6.05 4.43
C ILE A 91 -11.31 -6.55 5.10
N VAL A 92 -11.04 -7.86 5.02
CA VAL A 92 -9.82 -8.45 5.59
C VAL A 92 -8.57 -7.84 4.97
N ALA A 93 -8.54 -7.63 3.65
CA ALA A 93 -7.41 -6.99 2.97
C ALA A 93 -7.15 -5.58 3.49
N VAL A 94 -8.20 -4.78 3.69
CA VAL A 94 -8.09 -3.43 4.27
C VAL A 94 -7.57 -3.51 5.71
N VAL A 95 -8.14 -4.38 6.54
CA VAL A 95 -7.70 -4.56 7.94
C VAL A 95 -6.23 -4.95 8.01
N VAL A 96 -5.79 -5.91 7.19
CA VAL A 96 -4.39 -6.34 7.13
C VAL A 96 -3.48 -5.18 6.69
N ALA A 97 -3.91 -4.38 5.72
CA ALA A 97 -3.16 -3.21 5.28
C ALA A 97 -2.96 -2.19 6.41
N PHE A 98 -4.00 -1.93 7.22
CA PHE A 98 -3.89 -1.08 8.41
C PHE A 98 -2.96 -1.66 9.47
N LEU A 99 -3.07 -2.97 9.74
CA LEU A 99 -2.21 -3.66 10.70
C LEU A 99 -0.73 -3.62 10.30
N ALA A 100 -0.43 -3.78 9.01
CA ALA A 100 0.94 -3.68 8.51
C ALA A 100 1.57 -2.32 8.86
N LYS A 101 0.86 -1.21 8.60
CA LYS A 101 1.34 0.14 8.95
C LYS A 101 1.52 0.32 10.46
N ALA A 102 0.59 -0.21 11.27
CA ALA A 102 0.66 -0.11 12.72
C ALA A 102 1.90 -0.82 13.29
N ILE A 103 2.25 -1.99 12.78
CA ILE A 103 3.42 -2.76 13.23
C ILE A 103 4.70 -1.97 12.92
N ILE A 104 4.84 -1.42 11.72
CA ILE A 104 6.06 -0.71 11.32
C ILE A 104 6.23 0.56 12.16
N LEU A 105 5.15 1.30 12.41
CA LEU A 105 5.17 2.46 13.28
C LEU A 105 5.60 2.09 14.71
N LEU A 106 5.16 0.95 15.23
CA LEU A 106 5.57 0.46 16.54
C LEU A 106 7.05 0.06 16.55
N VAL A 107 7.51 -0.65 15.53
CA VAL A 107 8.93 -1.03 15.38
C VAL A 107 9.81 0.21 15.24
N GLY A 108 9.43 1.14 14.38
CA GLY A 108 10.12 2.41 14.16
C GLY A 108 10.27 3.26 15.42
N ARG A 109 9.20 3.34 16.23
CA ARG A 109 9.25 4.00 17.54
C ARG A 109 10.15 3.27 18.53
N ALA A 110 10.16 1.94 18.53
CA ALA A 110 11.00 1.14 19.43
C ALA A 110 12.51 1.31 19.13
N ILE A 111 12.86 1.54 17.86
CA ILE A 111 14.25 1.79 17.42
C ILE A 111 14.65 3.27 17.40
N GLY A 112 13.76 4.18 17.82
CA GLY A 112 14.07 5.60 17.98
C GLY A 112 13.85 6.50 16.75
N VAL A 113 13.22 5.98 15.68
CA VAL A 113 12.88 6.80 14.50
C VAL A 113 11.63 7.62 14.81
N GLN A 114 11.79 8.95 14.87
CA GLN A 114 10.73 9.88 15.28
C GLN A 114 9.90 10.44 14.11
N ASN A 115 10.42 10.34 12.88
CA ASN A 115 9.89 11.02 11.70
C ASN A 115 9.25 10.05 10.69
N LEU A 116 8.47 9.07 11.15
CA LEU A 116 7.76 8.15 10.25
C LEU A 116 6.38 8.70 9.92
N ASN A 117 6.18 9.11 8.67
CA ASN A 117 4.95 9.73 8.15
C ASN A 117 4.08 8.70 7.43
N PHE A 118 3.64 7.69 8.17
CA PHE A 118 2.75 6.65 7.67
C PHE A 118 1.27 7.08 7.51
N PHE A 119 0.92 8.36 7.65
CA PHE A 119 -0.46 8.87 7.50
C PHE A 119 -0.49 10.21 6.77
#